data_AF-A0AAN4PN95-F1
#
_entry.id   AF-A0AAN4PN95-F1
#
_cell.length_a   1.000
_cell.length_b   1.000
_cell.length_c   1.000
_cell.angle_alpha   90.00
_cell.angle_beta   90.00
_cell.angle_gamma   90.00
#
_symmetry.space_group_name_H-M   'P 1'
#
loop_
_entity.id
_entity.type
_entity.pdbx_description
1 polymer ?
#
loop_
_entity_poly.entity_id
_entity_poly.type
_entity_poly.pdbx_seq_one_letter_code
_entity_poly.pdbx_strand_id
1 'polypeptide(L)'
;MSFSSDPPAAAVLDNACGTGIITEEILERFPTSSKPKVYAADLTPSMVSSLSTKAESKGWVNGEDGLVEASVMDAKELTFPYNMFTHSYTDLGILFFKNPEKGPSQIYRTLQPGGTAFLQPGRSWGTCRLCARRRKLCGPTALLGNYR
;
A
#
# COMPACT_ATOMS: atom_id res chain seq x y z
N MET A 1 -3.06 -24.47 24.08
CA MET A 1 -3.28 -23.63 22.89
C MET A 1 -2.09 -22.68 22.79
N SER A 2 -1.11 -22.99 21.95
CA SER A 2 0.06 -22.13 21.74
C SER A 2 -0.33 -21.03 20.77
N PHE A 3 -0.34 -19.78 21.23
CA PHE A 3 -0.37 -18.63 20.33
C PHE A 3 1.01 -18.53 19.68
N SER A 4 1.05 -18.66 18.34
CA SER A 4 2.25 -18.33 17.59
C SER A 4 2.60 -16.86 17.88
N SER A 5 3.85 -16.62 18.27
CA SER A 5 4.38 -15.29 18.60
C SER A 5 4.75 -14.48 17.36
N ASP A 6 4.47 -14.99 16.16
CA ASP A 6 4.73 -14.25 14.93
C ASP A 6 3.65 -13.19 14.74
N PRO A 7 4.02 -11.91 14.52
CA PRO A 7 3.04 -10.91 14.16
C PRO A 7 2.30 -11.37 12.90
N PRO A 8 0.96 -11.18 12.81
CA PRO A 8 0.21 -11.56 11.62
C PRO A 8 0.87 -10.92 10.40
N ALA A 9 0.99 -11.70 9.31
CA ALA A 9 1.63 -11.25 8.08
C ALA A 9 1.04 -9.89 7.67
N ALA A 10 1.92 -8.89 7.48
CA ALA A 10 1.48 -7.53 7.22
C ALA A 10 0.66 -7.48 5.91
N ALA A 11 -0.53 -6.88 5.98
CA ALA A 11 -1.33 -6.57 4.79
C ALA A 11 -0.95 -5.18 4.27
N VAL A 12 -0.47 -5.13 3.03
CA VAL A 12 0.04 -3.91 2.39
C VAL A 12 -0.81 -3.57 1.17
N LEU A 13 -1.21 -2.30 1.04
CA LEU A 13 -1.83 -1.77 -0.17
C LEU A 13 -0.78 -1.06 -1.03
N ASP A 14 -0.57 -1.51 -2.26
CA ASP A 14 0.13 -0.78 -3.32
C ASP A 14 -0.93 -0.12 -4.22
N ASN A 15 -1.23 1.15 -3.96
CA ASN A 15 -2.32 1.88 -4.61
C ASN A 15 -1.79 2.76 -5.75
N ALA A 16 -2.48 2.74 -6.89
CA ALA A 16 -1.95 3.20 -8.17
C ALA A 16 -0.63 2.49 -8.52
N CYS A 17 -0.63 1.15 -8.43
CA CYS A 17 0.58 0.33 -8.46
C CYS A 17 1.33 0.35 -9.80
N GLY A 18 0.72 0.80 -10.90
CA GLY A 18 1.27 0.68 -12.24
C GLY A 18 1.65 -0.78 -12.54
N THR A 19 2.84 -0.99 -13.09
CA THR A 19 3.41 -2.33 -13.35
C THR A 19 4.00 -3.01 -12.09
N GLY A 20 3.76 -2.44 -10.91
CA GLY A 20 4.10 -3.00 -9.60
C GLY A 20 5.58 -2.94 -9.23
N ILE A 21 6.25 -1.79 -9.46
CA ILE A 21 7.62 -1.56 -8.98
C ILE A 21 7.66 -1.60 -7.45
N ILE A 22 6.70 -0.96 -6.77
CA ILE A 22 6.64 -0.95 -5.31
C ILE A 22 6.30 -2.33 -4.76
N THR A 23 5.31 -3.02 -5.36
CA THR A 23 5.02 -4.44 -5.05
C THR A 23 6.27 -5.32 -5.12
N GLU A 24 7.06 -5.17 -6.19
CA GLU A 24 8.30 -5.93 -6.40
C GLU A 24 9.35 -5.65 -5.34
N GLU A 25 9.64 -4.37 -5.06
CA GLU A 25 10.57 -3.96 -4.01
C GLU A 25 10.15 -4.48 -2.63
N ILE A 26 8.86 -4.39 -2.29
CA ILE A 26 8.34 -4.94 -1.03
C ILE A 26 8.59 -6.44 -0.95
N LEU A 27 8.25 -7.21 -1.99
CA LEU A 27 8.36 -8.66 -1.91
C LEU A 27 9.80 -9.17 -2.02
N GLU A 28 10.72 -8.42 -2.61
CA GLU A 28 12.14 -8.80 -2.69
C GLU A 28 12.94 -8.42 -1.46
N ARG A 29 12.55 -7.37 -0.73
CA ARG A 29 13.28 -6.94 0.47
C ARG A 29 13.04 -7.83 1.69
N PHE A 30 11.90 -8.50 1.75
CA PHE A 30 11.53 -9.35 2.88
C PHE A 30 11.90 -10.82 2.62
N PRO A 31 12.44 -11.53 3.62
CA PRO A 31 12.71 -12.96 3.51
C PRO A 31 11.40 -13.74 3.32
N THR A 32 11.46 -14.89 2.66
CA THR A 32 10.29 -15.72 2.31
C THR A 32 9.37 -16.01 3.50
N SER A 33 9.93 -16.22 4.69
CA SER A 33 9.17 -16.51 5.92
C SER A 33 8.38 -15.31 6.48
N SER A 34 8.65 -14.09 6.03
CA SER A 34 8.02 -12.87 6.54
C SER A 34 7.55 -11.93 5.42
N LYS A 35 7.32 -12.46 4.21
CA LYS A 35 6.78 -11.64 3.12
C LYS A 35 5.37 -11.17 3.47
N PRO A 36 5.06 -9.87 3.32
CA PRO A 36 3.71 -9.38 3.47
C PRO A 36 2.82 -9.87 2.33
N LYS A 37 1.50 -9.87 2.56
CA LYS A 37 0.54 -9.96 1.46
C LYS A 37 0.32 -8.56 0.89
N VAL A 38 0.48 -8.42 -0.42
CA VAL A 38 0.35 -7.17 -1.15
C VAL A 38 -0.95 -7.17 -1.95
N TYR A 39 -1.78 -6.18 -1.70
CA TYR A 39 -2.98 -5.87 -2.46
C TYR A 39 -2.63 -4.71 -3.39
N ALA A 40 -2.59 -4.97 -4.68
CA ALA A 40 -2.18 -4.01 -5.69
C ALA A 40 -3.39 -3.53 -6.49
N ALA A 41 -3.56 -2.21 -6.60
CA ALA A 41 -4.69 -1.60 -7.27
C ALA A 41 -4.23 -0.55 -8.28
N ASP A 42 -4.71 -0.65 -9.52
CA ASP A 42 -4.52 0.39 -10.53
C ASP A 42 -5.80 0.61 -11.33
N LEU A 43 -6.03 1.85 -11.80
CA LEU A 43 -7.18 2.18 -12.64
C LEU A 43 -7.07 1.54 -14.02
N THR A 44 -5.85 1.27 -14.48
CA THR A 44 -5.56 0.88 -15.86
C THR A 44 -5.47 -0.65 -15.98
N PRO A 45 -6.36 -1.32 -16.72
CA PRO A 45 -6.34 -2.79 -16.83
C PRO A 45 -5.01 -3.37 -17.34
N SER A 46 -4.32 -2.68 -18.27
CA SER A 46 -3.02 -3.14 -18.78
C SER A 46 -1.91 -3.13 -17.72
N MET A 47 -2.00 -2.22 -16.73
CA MET A 47 -1.05 -2.16 -15.61
C MET A 47 -1.25 -3.36 -14.68
N VAL A 48 -2.50 -3.64 -14.32
CA VAL A 48 -2.88 -4.80 -13.50
C VAL A 48 -2.50 -6.11 -14.20
N SER A 49 -2.75 -6.21 -15.50
CA SER A 49 -2.34 -7.38 -16.30
C SER A 49 -0.82 -7.55 -16.30
N SER A 50 -0.06 -6.47 -16.49
CA SER A 50 1.41 -6.52 -16.45
C SER A 50 1.94 -6.97 -15.09
N LEU A 51 1.36 -6.47 -13.99
CA LEU A 51 1.72 -6.92 -12.64
C LEU A 51 1.34 -8.39 -12.41
N SER A 52 0.18 -8.84 -12.90
CA SER A 52 -0.26 -10.22 -12.75
C SER A 52 0.72 -11.19 -13.43
N THR A 53 1.13 -10.89 -14.67
CA THR A 53 2.17 -11.68 -15.38
C THR A 53 3.50 -11.66 -14.65
N LYS A 54 3.91 -10.51 -14.08
CA LYS A 54 5.12 -10.42 -13.26
C LYS A 54 5.02 -11.32 -12.02
N ALA A 55 3.91 -11.24 -11.29
CA ALA A 55 3.66 -12.03 -10.08
C ALA A 55 3.71 -13.53 -10.37
N GLU A 56 3.09 -13.98 -11.46
CA GLU A 56 3.16 -15.37 -11.93
C GLU A 56 4.60 -15.80 -12.21
N SER A 57 5.36 -15.02 -12.99
CA SER A 57 6.76 -15.35 -13.34
C SER A 57 7.68 -15.46 -12.12
N LYS A 58 7.34 -14.79 -11.01
CA LYS A 58 8.11 -14.79 -9.76
C LYS A 58 7.58 -15.74 -8.71
N GLY A 59 6.52 -16.49 -9.01
CA GLY A 59 5.86 -17.39 -8.07
C GLY A 59 5.12 -16.66 -6.94
N TRP A 60 4.81 -15.38 -7.10
CA TRP A 60 3.97 -14.60 -6.17
C TRP A 60 2.50 -14.74 -6.53
N VAL A 61 2.05 -15.99 -6.74
CA VAL A 61 0.78 -16.37 -7.36
C VAL A 61 -0.34 -15.41 -6.98
N ASN A 62 -1.08 -14.90 -7.97
CA ASN A 62 -2.12 -13.89 -7.77
C ASN A 62 -3.38 -14.54 -7.15
N GLY A 63 -3.89 -14.04 -6.02
CA GLY A 63 -5.15 -14.51 -5.43
C GLY A 63 -5.17 -14.61 -3.90
N GLU A 64 -6.20 -15.28 -3.36
CA GLU A 64 -6.46 -15.35 -1.91
C GLU A 64 -5.30 -16.00 -1.13
N ASP A 65 -4.77 -17.11 -1.65
CA ASP A 65 -3.62 -17.84 -1.08
C ASP A 65 -2.26 -17.28 -1.53
N GLY A 66 -2.31 -16.22 -2.33
CA GLY A 66 -1.17 -15.57 -2.95
C GLY A 66 -0.48 -14.51 -2.10
N LEU A 67 0.77 -14.19 -2.46
CA LEU A 67 1.45 -13.01 -1.92
C LEU A 67 0.97 -11.71 -2.58
N VAL A 68 0.38 -11.79 -3.77
CA VAL A 68 -0.12 -10.63 -4.52
C VAL A 68 -1.60 -10.82 -4.83
N GLU A 69 -2.39 -9.77 -4.69
CA GLU A 69 -3.76 -9.69 -5.18
C GLU A 69 -3.90 -8.41 -6.02
N ALA A 70 -3.87 -8.55 -7.33
CA ALA A 70 -3.90 -7.42 -8.27
C ALA A 70 -5.33 -7.18 -8.80
N SER A 71 -5.82 -5.94 -8.68
CA SER A 71 -7.19 -5.58 -9.06
C SER A 71 -7.28 -4.25 -9.80
N VAL A 72 -8.23 -4.15 -10.73
CA VAL A 72 -8.54 -2.89 -11.41
C VAL A 72 -9.43 -2.04 -10.51
N MET A 73 -8.90 -0.96 -9.94
CA MET A 73 -9.64 -0.06 -9.06
C MET A 73 -9.17 1.40 -9.20
N ASP A 74 -10.12 2.34 -9.11
CA ASP A 74 -9.78 3.75 -8.95
C ASP A 74 -9.33 4.00 -7.49
N ALA A 75 -8.16 4.61 -7.31
CA ALA A 75 -7.65 5.04 -6.01
C ALA A 75 -8.61 5.98 -5.24
N LYS A 76 -9.54 6.65 -5.94
CA LYS A 76 -10.60 7.47 -5.34
C LYS A 76 -11.81 6.67 -4.85
N GLU A 77 -11.94 5.41 -5.28
CA GLU A 77 -13.10 4.54 -5.08
C GLU A 77 -12.68 3.09 -4.80
N LEU A 78 -11.70 2.91 -3.91
CA LEU A 78 -11.25 1.57 -3.48
C LEU A 78 -12.41 0.77 -2.85
N THR A 79 -12.58 -0.48 -3.27
CA THR A 79 -13.63 -1.38 -2.75
C THR A 79 -13.20 -2.16 -1.50
N PHE A 80 -11.95 -2.00 -1.05
CA PHE A 80 -11.43 -2.65 0.14
C PHE A 80 -12.19 -2.24 1.41
N PRO A 81 -12.34 -3.14 2.41
CA PRO A 81 -12.91 -2.82 3.71
C PRO A 81 -12.19 -1.70 4.47
N TYR A 82 -12.85 -1.17 5.50
CA TYR A 82 -12.22 -0.27 6.47
C TYR A 82 -11.18 -1.03 7.28
N ASN A 83 -10.11 -0.33 7.71
CA ASN A 83 -9.11 -0.87 8.62
C ASN A 83 -8.52 -2.23 8.18
N MET A 84 -8.29 -2.41 6.88
CA MET A 84 -7.74 -3.64 6.32
C MET A 84 -6.20 -3.63 6.34
N PHE A 85 -5.58 -2.51 5.99
CA PHE A 85 -4.15 -2.46 5.71
C PHE A 85 -3.32 -1.94 6.88
N THR A 86 -2.19 -2.59 7.12
CA THR A 86 -1.17 -2.11 8.06
C THR A 86 -0.35 -0.98 7.44
N HIS A 87 -0.09 -1.08 6.14
CA HIS A 87 0.68 -0.11 5.37
C HIS A 87 0.00 0.16 4.04
N SER A 88 0.10 1.40 3.56
CA SER A 88 -0.34 1.78 2.23
C SER A 88 0.75 2.58 1.55
N TYR A 89 1.07 2.21 0.32
CA TYR A 89 1.96 2.93 -0.58
C TYR A 89 1.12 3.55 -1.69
N THR A 90 1.42 4.78 -2.04
CA THR A 90 0.88 5.44 -3.23
C THR A 90 2.00 6.27 -3.84
N ASP A 91 2.70 5.65 -4.78
CA ASP A 91 3.77 6.31 -5.53
C ASP A 91 3.23 6.89 -6.84
N LEU A 92 3.49 8.17 -7.08
CA LEU A 92 3.07 8.95 -8.26
C LEU A 92 1.56 9.05 -8.54
N GLY A 93 0.71 8.19 -7.96
CA GLY A 93 -0.75 8.20 -8.14
C GLY A 93 -1.43 9.49 -7.69
N ILE A 94 -0.87 10.18 -6.69
CA ILE A 94 -1.43 11.44 -6.17
C ILE A 94 -1.42 12.55 -7.21
N LEU A 95 -0.47 12.54 -8.15
CA LEU A 95 -0.39 13.56 -9.20
C LEU A 95 -1.61 13.53 -10.14
N PHE A 96 -2.33 12.41 -10.19
CA PHE A 96 -3.50 12.23 -11.05
C PHE A 96 -4.84 12.47 -10.35
N PHE A 97 -4.82 12.84 -9.07
CA PHE A 97 -6.06 13.13 -8.34
C PHE A 97 -6.58 14.53 -8.68
N LYS A 98 -7.58 14.58 -9.58
CA LYS A 98 -8.35 15.82 -9.84
C LYS A 98 -8.98 16.40 -8.57
N ASN A 99 -9.34 15.53 -7.62
CA ASN A 99 -9.86 15.91 -6.30
C ASN A 99 -8.84 15.49 -5.24
N PRO A 100 -8.01 16.41 -4.73
CA PRO A 100 -6.86 16.07 -3.89
C PRO A 100 -7.24 15.42 -2.56
N GLU A 101 -8.51 15.52 -2.13
CA GLU A 101 -8.97 14.94 -0.87
C GLU A 101 -9.50 13.51 -0.98
N LYS A 102 -10.06 13.10 -2.13
CA LYS A 102 -10.74 11.79 -2.25
C LYS A 102 -9.76 10.63 -2.12
N GLY A 103 -8.62 10.67 -2.82
CA GLY A 103 -7.59 9.63 -2.74
C GLY A 103 -7.06 9.43 -1.31
N PRO A 104 -6.56 10.49 -0.64
CA PRO A 104 -6.13 10.39 0.77
C PRO A 104 -7.23 9.91 1.71
N SER A 105 -8.50 10.25 1.47
CA SER A 105 -9.61 9.75 2.29
C SER A 105 -9.80 8.23 2.17
N GLN A 106 -9.63 7.65 0.98
CA GLN A 106 -9.68 6.20 0.78
C GLN A 106 -8.51 5.51 1.45
N ILE A 107 -7.29 6.06 1.33
CA ILE A 107 -6.09 5.52 2.00
C ILE A 107 -6.30 5.53 3.52
N TYR A 108 -6.79 6.64 4.08
CA TYR A 108 -7.10 6.73 5.51
C TYR A 108 -8.17 5.72 5.94
N ARG A 109 -9.21 5.54 5.12
CA ARG A 109 -10.33 4.64 5.38
C ARG A 109 -9.89 3.17 5.45
N THR A 110 -9.03 2.75 4.52
CA THR A 110 -8.59 1.37 4.39
C THR A 110 -7.44 1.02 5.33
N LEU A 111 -6.70 2.01 5.84
CA LEU A 111 -5.68 1.81 6.87
C LEU A 111 -6.27 1.49 8.24
N GLN A 112 -5.65 0.53 8.93
CA GLN A 112 -5.92 0.23 10.33
C GLN A 112 -5.57 1.41 11.23
N PRO A 113 -6.18 1.54 12.43
CA PRO A 113 -5.71 2.48 13.44
C PRO A 113 -4.23 2.22 13.78
N GLY A 114 -3.38 3.23 13.62
CA GLY A 114 -1.93 3.09 13.82
C GLY A 114 -1.15 2.62 12.57
N GLY A 115 -1.85 2.32 11.48
CA GLY A 115 -1.23 2.03 10.19
C GLY A 115 -0.47 3.21 9.59
N THR A 116 0.42 2.93 8.64
CA THR A 116 1.30 3.94 8.03
C THR A 116 1.05 4.09 6.54
N ALA A 117 0.96 5.34 6.06
CA ALA A 117 0.90 5.65 4.63
C ALA A 117 2.23 6.23 4.14
N PHE A 118 2.66 5.80 2.96
CA PHE A 118 3.76 6.37 2.21
C PHE A 118 3.20 7.00 0.94
N LEU A 119 3.29 8.32 0.85
CA LEU A 119 2.71 9.10 -0.23
C LEU A 119 3.85 9.83 -0.92
N GLN A 120 4.10 9.54 -2.19
CA GLN A 120 5.12 10.23 -2.96
C GLN A 120 4.46 11.14 -4.01
N PRO A 121 4.21 12.42 -3.68
CA PRO A 121 3.94 13.43 -4.69
C PRO A 121 5.26 13.73 -5.42
N GLY A 122 5.23 13.73 -6.76
CA GLY A 122 6.44 13.94 -7.56
C GLY A 122 7.31 15.12 -7.09
N ARG A 123 8.61 14.86 -7.00
CA ARG A 123 9.74 15.74 -6.63
C ARG A 123 10.08 15.94 -5.13
N SER A 124 9.40 15.29 -4.17
CA SER A 124 9.88 15.25 -2.78
C SER A 124 9.40 14.04 -1.99
N TRP A 125 10.31 13.30 -1.34
CA TRP A 125 9.97 12.24 -0.39
C TRP A 125 9.32 12.82 0.87
N GLY A 126 8.16 12.28 1.26
CA GLY A 126 7.51 12.59 2.53
C GLY A 126 6.83 11.36 3.13
N THR A 127 7.23 10.97 4.34
CA THR A 127 6.52 9.94 5.11
C THR A 127 5.34 10.57 5.81
N CYS A 128 4.12 10.13 5.51
CA CYS A 128 2.91 10.66 6.13
C CYS A 128 2.30 9.63 7.09
N ARG A 129 2.63 9.73 8.38
CA ARG A 129 1.87 9.00 9.39
C ARG A 129 0.48 9.61 9.51
N LEU A 130 -0.51 8.96 8.93
CA LEU A 130 -1.91 9.28 9.16
C LEU A 130 -2.29 8.87 10.58
N CYS A 131 -2.27 9.81 11.52
CA CYS A 131 -2.76 9.58 12.86
C CYS A 131 -4.29 9.53 12.86
N ALA A 132 -4.87 8.43 13.34
CA ALA A 132 -6.32 8.20 13.46
C ALA A 132 -7.10 9.29 14.24
N ARG A 133 -6.39 10.21 14.92
CA ARG A 133 -6.97 11.22 15.81
C ARG A 133 -7.17 12.60 15.15
N ARG A 134 -6.59 12.87 13.98
CA ARG A 134 -6.78 14.13 13.24
C ARG A 134 -6.72 13.86 11.74
N ARG A 135 -7.79 14.22 11.02
CA ARG A 135 -7.86 14.32 9.55
C ARG A 135 -6.92 15.41 9.01
N LYS A 136 -5.63 15.39 9.35
CA LYS A 136 -4.61 16.29 8.80
C LYS A 136 -3.40 15.46 8.40
N LEU A 137 -3.02 15.57 7.13
CA LEU A 137 -1.77 15.05 6.59
C LEU A 137 -0.63 15.68 7.41
N CYS A 138 0.13 14.87 8.13
CA CYS A 138 1.37 15.33 8.73
C CYS A 138 2.41 15.37 7.62
N GLY A 139 2.78 16.57 7.18
CA GLY A 139 3.82 16.78 6.18
C GLY A 139 5.21 16.29 6.65
N PRO A 140 6.21 16.30 5.75
CA PRO A 140 7.54 15.68 5.95
C PRO A 140 8.32 16.19 7.18
N THR A 141 7.89 17.26 7.84
CA THR A 141 8.54 17.83 9.01
C THR A 141 8.14 17.18 10.35
N ALA A 142 7.19 16.24 10.38
CA ALA A 142 6.65 15.71 11.64
C ALA A 142 7.37 14.48 12.24
N LEU A 143 8.48 14.00 11.65
CA LEU A 143 9.17 12.78 12.10
C LEU A 143 10.68 12.91 12.33
N LEU A 144 11.21 14.12 12.50
CA LEU A 144 12.54 14.28 13.12
C LEU A 144 12.41 14.26 14.64
N GLY A 145 11.97 13.11 15.17
CA GLY A 145 12.01 12.77 16.58
C GLY A 145 13.10 11.72 16.80
N ASN A 146 14.32 12.21 17.03
CA ASN A 146 15.50 11.56 17.59
C ASN A 146 15.45 10.03 17.83
N TYR A 147 16.16 9.28 16.98
CA TYR A 147 16.91 8.11 17.41
C TYR A 147 18.40 8.44 17.28
N ARG A 148 19.03 8.76 18.42
CA ARG A 148 20.45 8.52 18.65
C ARG A 148 20.57 7.29 19.54
#